data_AF-A0A538PHB1-F1
#
_entry.id   AF-A0A538PHB1-F1
#
_cell.length_a   1.000
_cell.length_b   1.000
_cell.length_c   1.000
_cell.angle_alpha   90.00
_cell.angle_beta   90.00
_cell.angle_gamma   90.00
#
_symmetry.space_group_name_H-M   'P 1'
#
loop_
_entity.id
_entity.type
_entity.pdbx_description
1 polymer ?
#
loop_
_entity_poly.entity_id
_entity_poly.type
_entity_poly.pdbx_seq_one_letter_code
_entity_poly.pdbx_strand_id
1 'polypeptide(L)' 'MSKEKFVRNKPHVNIGTIGHVDHGKTTLTAAITKVQAVKGLAKFTAFDQI' A
#
# COMPACT_ATOMS: atom_id res chain seq x y z
N MET A 1 9.08 22.86 -9.44
CA MET A 1 8.71 21.82 -10.43
C MET A 1 7.35 21.27 -10.04
N SER A 2 6.35 21.34 -10.93
CA SER A 2 5.01 20.83 -10.63
C SER A 2 5.05 19.31 -10.50
N LYS A 3 4.37 18.73 -9.51
CA LYS A 3 4.21 17.27 -9.40
C LYS A 3 3.54 16.77 -10.68
N GLU A 4 4.02 15.65 -11.23
CA GLU A 4 3.36 15.01 -12.37
C GLU A 4 1.89 14.73 -12.05
N LYS A 5 1.02 14.99 -13.03
CA LYS A 5 -0.42 14.73 -12.91
C LYS A 5 -0.64 13.22 -12.89
N PHE A 6 -1.22 12.70 -11.82
CA PHE A 6 -1.58 11.29 -11.73
C PHE A 6 -2.63 10.91 -12.80
N VAL A 7 -2.31 9.94 -13.65
CA VAL A 7 -3.21 9.43 -14.69
C VAL A 7 -3.94 8.20 -14.18
N ARG A 8 -5.28 8.29 -14.05
CA ARG A 8 -6.16 7.19 -13.61
C ARG A 8 -6.64 6.37 -14.80
N ASN A 9 -5.76 5.57 -15.40
CA ASN A 9 -6.10 4.69 -16.52
C ASN A 9 -6.45 3.23 -16.12
N LYS A 10 -6.26 2.89 -14.83
CA LYS A 10 -6.57 1.56 -14.29
C LYS A 10 -7.83 1.60 -13.42
N PRO A 11 -8.59 0.48 -13.32
CA PRO A 11 -9.65 0.34 -12.34
C PRO A 11 -9.12 0.62 -10.92
N HIS A 12 -9.86 1.43 -10.17
CA HIS A 12 -9.50 1.83 -8.82
C HIS A 12 -10.45 1.19 -7.81
N VAL A 13 -9.91 0.68 -6.71
CA VAL A 13 -10.69 0.04 -5.64
C VAL A 13 -10.22 0.59 -4.29
N ASN A 14 -11.16 0.98 -3.44
CA ASN A 14 -10.90 1.31 -2.05
C ASN A 14 -10.93 0.04 -1.22
N ILE A 15 -9.88 -0.22 -0.44
CA ILE A 15 -9.77 -1.39 0.44
C ILE A 15 -9.24 -0.98 1.81
N GLY A 16 -9.41 -1.83 2.81
CA GLY A 16 -8.87 -1.67 4.16
C GLY A 16 -8.66 -3.01 4.86
N THR A 17 -7.77 -3.04 5.85
CA THR A 17 -7.47 -4.24 6.66
C THR A 17 -8.12 -4.10 8.04
N ILE A 18 -9.06 -4.96 8.39
CA ILE A 18 -9.81 -4.94 9.66
C ILE A 18 -9.61 -6.23 10.47
N GLY A 19 -9.89 -6.22 11.77
CA GLY A 19 -9.73 -7.38 12.65
C GLY A 19 -9.31 -7.04 14.10
N HIS A 20 -9.24 -8.06 14.95
CA HIS A 20 -8.90 -7.94 16.38
C HIS A 20 -7.48 -7.42 16.63
N VAL A 21 -7.22 -6.87 17.82
CA VAL A 21 -5.87 -6.41 18.23
C VAL A 21 -4.86 -7.56 18.09
N ASP A 22 -3.62 -7.22 17.76
CA ASP A 22 -2.51 -8.16 17.56
C ASP A 22 -2.64 -9.21 16.43
N HIS A 23 -3.68 -9.14 15.61
CA HIS A 23 -3.83 -10.00 14.41
C HIS A 23 -3.03 -9.51 13.19
N GLY A 24 -2.05 -8.61 13.38
CA GLY A 24 -1.09 -8.25 12.35
C GLY A 24 -1.60 -7.41 11.18
N LYS A 25 -2.67 -6.62 11.34
CA LYS A 25 -3.23 -5.74 10.29
C LYS A 25 -2.19 -4.81 9.67
N THR A 26 -1.49 -4.04 10.50
CA THR A 26 -0.43 -3.10 10.07
C THR A 26 0.76 -3.83 9.42
N THR A 27 1.15 -4.98 9.98
CA THR A 27 2.20 -5.84 9.40
C THR A 27 1.82 -6.35 8.01
N LEU A 28 0.57 -6.79 7.84
CA LEU A 28 0.06 -7.26 6.56
C LEU A 28 0.04 -6.13 5.53
N THR A 29 -0.41 -4.93 5.89
CA THR A 29 -0.40 -3.77 4.99
C THR A 29 1.03 -3.42 4.54
N ALA A 30 2.00 -3.36 5.45
CA ALA A 30 3.40 -3.13 5.09
C ALA A 30 3.96 -4.24 4.16
N ALA A 31 3.62 -5.51 4.43
CA ALA A 31 4.05 -6.63 3.59
C ALA A 31 3.45 -6.55 2.17
N ILE A 32 2.17 -6.16 2.03
CA ILE A 32 1.53 -5.95 0.72
C ILE A 32 2.30 -4.90 -0.08
N THR A 33 2.65 -3.75 0.52
CA THR A 33 3.42 -2.71 -0.20
C THR A 33 4.82 -3.20 -0.58
N LYS A 34 5.48 -3.99 0.28
CA LYS A 34 6.81 -4.57 0.02
C LYS A 34 6.79 -5.52 -1.17
N VAL A 35 5.84 -6.46 -1.21
CA VAL A 35 5.71 -7.43 -2.32
C VAL A 35 5.41 -6.72 -3.63
N GLN A 36 4.54 -5.71 -3.62
CA GLN A 36 4.23 -4.94 -4.82
C GLN A 36 5.40 -4.08 -5.29
N ALA A 37 6.22 -3.57 -4.37
CA ALA A 37 7.45 -2.85 -4.70
C ALA A 37 8.51 -3.77 -5.35
N VAL A 38 8.67 -5.00 -4.86
CA VAL A 38 9.55 -6.01 -5.49
C VAL A 38 9.12 -6.28 -6.94
N LYS A 39 7.82 -6.22 -7.23
CA LYS A 39 7.27 -6.36 -8.59
C LYS A 39 7.34 -5.07 -9.43
N GLY A 40 7.86 -3.97 -8.88
CA GLY A 40 7.87 -2.66 -9.55
C GLY A 40 6.49 -2.00 -9.69
N LEU A 41 5.48 -2.46 -8.93
CA LEU A 41 4.10 -2.01 -9.04
C LEU A 41 3.70 -0.95 -8.01
N ALA A 42 4.47 -0.79 -6.94
CA ALA A 42 4.19 0.15 -5.86
C ALA A 42 5.48 0.66 -5.20
N LYS A 43 5.33 1.64 -4.30
CA LYS A 43 6.39 2.02 -3.36
C LYS A 43 6.18 1.25 -2.05
N PHE A 44 7.28 0.80 -1.45
CA PHE A 44 7.24 0.19 -0.14
C PHE A 44 6.96 1.25 0.93
N THR A 45 6.08 0.92 1.88
CA THR A 45 5.81 1.71 3.08
C THR A 45 6.12 0.86 4.31
N ALA A 46 7.00 1.35 5.17
CA ALA A 46 7.43 0.67 6.39
C ALA A 46 6.29 0.61 7.43
N PHE A 47 6.37 -0.36 8.34
CA PHE A 47 5.33 -0.63 9.34
C PHE A 47 4.92 0.60 10.17
N ASP A 48 5.90 1.42 10.56
CA ASP A 48 5.72 2.64 11.34
C ASP A 48 5.13 3.82 10.53
N GLN A 49 5.01 3.64 9.20
CA GLN A 49 4.48 4.62 8.25
C GLN A 49 3.12 4.19 7.66
N ILE A 50 2.54 3.09 8.16
CA ILE A 50 1.17 2.63 7.87
C ILE A 50 0.22 3.17 8.91
#